data_AF-A0A1F6EDQ5-F1
#
_entry.id   AF-A0A1F6EDQ5-F1
#
_cell.length_a   1.000
_cell.length_b   1.000
_cell.length_c   1.000
_cell.angle_alpha   90.00
_cell.angle_beta   90.00
_cell.angle_gamma   90.00
#
_symmetry.space_group_name_H-M   'P 1'
#
loop_
_entity.id
_entity.type
_entity.pdbx_description
1 polymer ?
#
loop_
_entity_poly.entity_id
_entity_poly.type
_entity_poly.pdbx_seq_one_letter_code
_entity_poly.pdbx_strand_id
1 'polypeptide(L)'
;MSAPDTNEAEVSALPYVVSADVRLLLEGWAKTADFKMPEERFFEELREEFSTYMKKIFPSFEFLHENTILAEMQELMKECGLPIVSLDRAYWHSNLAIELSRNVGTDMSDLGLAPRSGTPSLEQQVSFIASQAVEVVLVDDVIFSGDLIESVITSLKRCGVGVRAVYAAVGVANGVNRVQQHVEKVRCIRLYRAVRDEVCERDFYPGVPFSGRSLVGGDNVGLPYVLPFGNPVEWASIPQDCVDDFSRFCIRQTRTLFREIGRVSEREVRCCDLPRKVHKISSSNKRFVDVLS
;
A
#
# COMPACT_ATOMS: atom_id res chain seq x y z
N MET A 1 19.51 12.12 33.37
CA MET A 1 19.67 10.89 32.58
C MET A 1 19.42 11.26 31.14
N SER A 2 20.48 11.53 30.39
CA SER A 2 20.41 11.71 28.94
C SER A 2 20.01 10.39 28.29
N ALA A 3 19.05 10.43 27.37
CA ALA A 3 18.73 9.28 26.54
C ALA A 3 20.00 8.82 25.81
N PRO A 4 20.19 7.50 25.59
CA PRO A 4 21.33 7.02 24.83
C PRO A 4 21.25 7.59 23.42
N ASP A 5 22.31 8.26 22.98
CA ASP A 5 22.57 8.56 21.57
C ASP A 5 22.46 7.25 20.78
N THR A 6 21.30 7.00 20.20
CA THR A 6 21.13 5.98 19.18
C THR A 6 22.06 6.39 18.04
N ASN A 7 23.13 5.63 17.90
CA ASN A 7 24.21 5.85 16.96
C ASN A 7 23.64 6.11 15.56
N GLU A 8 23.73 7.34 15.04
CA GLU A 8 23.17 7.72 13.73
C GLU A 8 23.64 6.78 12.60
N ALA A 9 24.82 6.18 12.77
CA ALA A 9 25.38 5.17 11.87
C ALA A 9 24.58 3.84 11.83
N GLU A 10 23.90 3.44 12.90
CA GLU A 10 23.02 2.26 12.87
C GLU A 10 21.68 2.55 12.16
N VAL A 11 21.16 3.78 12.28
CA VAL A 11 19.91 4.19 11.62
C VAL A 11 20.11 4.33 10.11
N SER A 12 21.28 4.78 9.65
CA SER A 12 21.59 4.90 8.21
C SER A 12 21.74 3.55 7.50
N ALA A 13 21.85 2.43 8.25
CA ALA A 13 22.03 1.09 7.69
C ALA A 13 20.71 0.30 7.59
N LEU A 14 19.60 0.81 8.13
CA LEU A 14 18.32 0.12 8.06
C LEU A 14 17.76 0.15 6.62
N PRO A 15 17.25 -0.98 6.11
CA PRO A 15 16.72 -1.02 4.76
C PRO A 15 15.46 -0.16 4.64
N TYR A 16 15.34 0.56 3.52
CA TYR A 16 14.11 1.23 3.12
C TYR A 16 13.46 0.39 2.03
N VAL A 17 12.32 -0.22 2.32
CA VAL A 17 11.70 -1.23 1.46
C VAL A 17 10.51 -0.63 0.73
N VAL A 18 10.43 -0.86 -0.59
CA VAL A 18 9.24 -0.52 -1.37
C VAL A 18 8.70 -1.76 -2.06
N SER A 19 7.42 -2.05 -1.86
CA SER A 19 6.71 -3.16 -2.49
C SER A 19 5.97 -2.67 -3.74
N ALA A 20 6.32 -3.24 -4.90
CA ALA A 20 5.78 -2.83 -6.19
C ALA A 20 4.33 -3.33 -6.37
N ASP A 21 3.43 -2.43 -6.80
CA ASP A 21 2.01 -2.76 -7.03
C ASP A 21 1.30 -1.87 -8.06
N VAL A 22 1.95 -0.81 -8.55
CA VAL A 22 1.30 0.18 -9.43
C VAL A 22 0.76 -0.47 -10.69
N ARG A 23 1.54 -1.35 -11.32
CA ARG A 23 1.12 -2.06 -12.53
C ARG A 23 -0.09 -2.96 -12.26
N LEU A 24 -0.04 -3.79 -11.21
CA LEU A 24 -1.13 -4.71 -10.85
C LEU A 24 -2.45 -3.96 -10.64
N LEU A 25 -2.38 -2.86 -9.89
CA LEU A 25 -3.54 -2.05 -9.56
C LEU A 25 -4.11 -1.34 -10.79
N LEU A 26 -3.23 -0.79 -11.63
CA LEU A 26 -3.65 -0.11 -12.85
C LEU A 26 -4.15 -1.07 -13.92
N GLU A 27 -3.68 -2.31 -14.01
CA GLU A 27 -4.25 -3.33 -14.91
C GLU A 27 -5.73 -3.57 -14.61
N GLY A 28 -6.10 -3.66 -13.32
CA GLY A 28 -7.50 -3.80 -12.90
C GLY A 28 -8.36 -2.59 -13.26
N TRP A 29 -7.85 -1.38 -13.05
CA TRP A 29 -8.54 -0.15 -13.44
C TRP A 29 -8.65 0.00 -14.95
N ALA A 30 -7.56 -0.18 -15.70
CA ALA A 30 -7.52 0.01 -17.15
C ALA A 30 -8.54 -0.88 -17.86
N LYS A 31 -8.71 -2.12 -17.39
CA LYS A 31 -9.74 -3.03 -17.89
C LYS A 31 -11.17 -2.52 -17.67
N THR A 32 -11.45 -1.87 -16.55
CA THR A 32 -12.81 -1.37 -16.22
C THR A 32 -13.09 0.00 -16.82
N ALA A 33 -12.07 0.83 -17.01
CA ALA A 33 -12.15 2.18 -17.55
C ALA A 33 -11.87 2.29 -19.07
N ASP A 34 -11.67 1.15 -19.74
CA ASP A 34 -11.36 1.05 -21.18
C ASP A 34 -10.08 1.81 -21.57
N PHE A 35 -9.03 1.65 -20.76
CA PHE A 35 -7.66 2.06 -21.08
C PHE A 35 -6.79 0.83 -21.39
N LYS A 36 -5.72 1.05 -22.15
CA LYS A 36 -4.66 0.09 -22.40
C LYS A 36 -3.49 0.35 -21.45
N MET A 37 -2.88 -0.74 -20.99
CA MET A 37 -1.68 -0.66 -20.17
C MET A 37 -0.42 -0.56 -21.04
N PRO A 38 0.58 0.24 -20.63
CA PRO A 38 1.91 0.20 -21.23
C PRO A 38 2.53 -1.19 -21.15
N GLU A 39 3.49 -1.47 -22.03
CA GLU A 39 4.23 -2.73 -22.02
C GLU A 39 5.07 -2.90 -20.75
N GLU A 40 5.41 -4.13 -20.39
CA GLU A 40 6.22 -4.46 -19.21
C GLU A 40 7.53 -3.68 -19.13
N ARG A 41 8.23 -3.55 -20.28
CA ARG A 41 9.47 -2.79 -20.40
C ARG A 41 9.34 -1.34 -19.93
N PHE A 42 8.20 -0.70 -20.16
CA PHE A 42 7.97 0.67 -19.68
C PHE A 42 8.00 0.73 -18.14
N PHE A 43 7.38 -0.25 -17.47
CA PHE A 43 7.40 -0.30 -16.01
C PHE A 43 8.77 -0.65 -15.46
N GLU A 44 9.53 -1.50 -16.14
CA GLU A 44 10.93 -1.80 -15.78
C GLU A 44 11.78 -0.53 -15.80
N GLU A 45 11.73 0.26 -16.89
CA GLU A 45 12.46 1.52 -17.03
C GLU A 45 12.01 2.56 -15.98
N LEU A 46 10.70 2.69 -15.77
CA LEU A 46 10.13 3.60 -14.76
C LEU A 46 10.62 3.27 -13.34
N ARG A 47 10.70 1.98 -13.00
CA ARG A 47 11.13 1.49 -11.68
C ARG A 47 12.63 1.48 -11.49
N GLU A 48 13.40 1.30 -12.57
CA GLU A 48 14.86 1.49 -12.53
C GLU A 48 15.21 2.95 -12.21
N GLU A 49 14.51 3.90 -12.84
CA GLU A 49 14.65 5.33 -12.53
C GLU A 49 14.27 5.62 -11.07
N PHE A 50 13.13 5.10 -10.60
CA PHE A 50 12.68 5.21 -9.21
C PHE A 50 13.71 4.66 -8.23
N SER A 51 14.18 3.43 -8.47
CA SER A 51 15.14 2.76 -7.60
C SER A 51 16.48 3.48 -7.56
N THR A 52 16.94 3.99 -8.70
CA THR A 52 18.19 4.78 -8.79
C THR A 52 18.07 6.08 -8.02
N TYR A 53 16.92 6.74 -8.07
CA TYR A 53 16.66 7.94 -7.29
C TYR A 53 16.61 7.64 -5.79
N MET A 54 15.85 6.62 -5.38
CA MET A 54 15.69 6.25 -3.97
C MET A 54 17.01 5.82 -3.31
N LYS A 55 17.91 5.15 -4.04
CA LYS A 55 19.26 4.79 -3.55
C LYS A 55 20.13 6.00 -3.19
N LYS A 56 19.82 7.19 -3.71
CA LYS A 56 20.51 8.44 -3.33
C LYS A 56 20.04 8.95 -1.97
N ILE A 57 18.79 8.69 -1.60
CA ILE A 57 18.18 9.08 -0.33
C ILE A 57 18.45 8.00 0.74
N PHE A 58 18.31 6.73 0.36
CA PHE A 58 18.46 5.57 1.23
C PHE A 58 19.49 4.61 0.63
N PRO A 59 20.74 4.61 1.12
CA PRO A 59 21.78 3.72 0.59
C PRO A 59 21.42 2.23 0.63
N SER A 60 20.63 1.81 1.64
CA SER A 60 20.09 0.46 1.77
C SER A 60 18.65 0.37 1.23
N PHE A 61 18.42 0.84 0.00
CA PHE A 61 17.11 0.75 -0.64
C PHE A 61 16.86 -0.62 -1.28
N GLU A 62 15.70 -1.20 -0.99
CA GLU A 62 15.24 -2.47 -1.55
C GLU A 62 13.88 -2.29 -2.25
N PHE A 63 13.78 -2.80 -3.48
CA PHE A 63 12.55 -2.76 -4.26
C PHE A 63 12.07 -4.20 -4.50
N LEU A 64 10.92 -4.55 -3.93
CA LEU A 64 10.34 -5.88 -4.06
C LEU A 64 9.35 -5.91 -5.21
N HIS A 65 9.69 -6.67 -6.25
CA HIS A 65 8.86 -6.78 -7.46
C HIS A 65 7.58 -7.56 -7.20
N GLU A 66 6.48 -7.10 -7.82
CA GLU A 66 5.16 -7.69 -7.67
C GLU A 66 5.11 -9.15 -8.11
N ASN A 67 5.83 -9.51 -9.18
CA ASN A 67 5.83 -10.87 -9.72
C ASN A 67 6.43 -11.86 -8.71
N THR A 68 7.46 -11.42 -7.98
CA THR A 68 8.07 -12.19 -6.90
C THR A 68 7.11 -12.33 -5.73
N ILE A 69 6.48 -11.22 -5.31
CA ILE A 69 5.49 -11.25 -4.22
C ILE A 69 4.34 -12.19 -4.57
N LEU A 70 3.72 -12.04 -5.74
CA LEU A 70 2.62 -12.88 -6.19
C LEU A 70 2.99 -14.37 -6.25
N ALA A 71 4.12 -14.71 -6.87
CA ALA A 71 4.55 -16.09 -6.99
C ALA A 71 4.83 -16.72 -5.62
N GLU A 72 5.55 -16.03 -4.75
CA GLU A 72 5.88 -16.56 -3.42
C GLU A 72 4.65 -16.61 -2.49
N MET A 73 3.71 -15.65 -2.61
CA MET A 73 2.42 -15.71 -1.89
C MET A 73 1.60 -16.91 -2.34
N GLN A 74 1.53 -17.18 -3.64
CA GLN A 74 0.85 -18.36 -4.17
C GLN A 74 1.45 -19.65 -3.60
N GLU A 75 2.78 -19.79 -3.54
CA GLU A 75 3.42 -20.94 -2.91
C GLU A 75 3.07 -21.07 -1.42
N LEU A 76 3.09 -19.96 -0.67
CA LEU A 76 2.69 -19.96 0.74
C LEU A 76 1.22 -20.39 0.91
N MET A 77 0.35 -20.02 -0.02
CA MET A 77 -1.09 -20.31 0.05
C MET A 77 -1.46 -21.72 -0.42
N LYS A 78 -0.62 -22.40 -1.23
CA LYS A 78 -0.88 -23.80 -1.64
C LYS A 78 -0.99 -24.76 -0.46
N GLU A 79 -0.29 -24.46 0.63
CA GLU A 79 -0.35 -25.24 1.87
C GLU A 79 -1.59 -24.90 2.72
N CYS A 80 -2.41 -23.91 2.31
CA CYS A 80 -3.55 -23.44 3.07
C CYS A 80 -4.81 -24.25 2.72
N GLY A 81 -5.25 -25.10 3.64
CA GLY A 81 -6.53 -25.83 3.55
C GLY A 81 -7.73 -25.05 4.13
N LEU A 82 -7.57 -23.76 4.44
CA LEU A 82 -8.59 -22.92 5.08
C LEU A 82 -9.03 -21.76 4.18
N PRO A 83 -10.24 -21.21 4.38
CA PRO A 83 -10.66 -19.97 3.74
C PRO A 83 -9.68 -18.83 4.04
N ILE A 84 -9.31 -18.08 2.99
CA ILE A 84 -8.35 -16.97 3.08
C ILE A 84 -9.11 -15.64 3.12
N VAL A 85 -8.84 -14.83 4.14
CA VAL A 85 -9.32 -13.46 4.26
C VAL A 85 -8.18 -12.52 3.86
N SER A 86 -8.39 -11.73 2.81
CA SER A 86 -7.41 -10.73 2.38
C SER A 86 -7.57 -9.43 3.15
N LEU A 87 -6.46 -8.86 3.63
CA LEU A 87 -6.40 -7.54 4.27
C LEU A 87 -5.92 -6.44 3.30
N ASP A 88 -5.30 -6.84 2.18
CA ASP A 88 -4.94 -5.96 1.06
C ASP A 88 -5.19 -6.67 -0.28
N ARG A 89 -5.99 -6.06 -1.15
CA ARG A 89 -6.39 -6.66 -2.44
C ARG A 89 -5.38 -6.47 -3.56
N ALA A 90 -4.28 -5.74 -3.38
CA ALA A 90 -3.31 -5.54 -4.45
C ALA A 90 -2.66 -6.88 -4.86
N TYR A 91 -2.30 -7.71 -3.88
CA TYR A 91 -1.57 -8.95 -4.12
C TYR A 91 -2.42 -10.22 -3.98
N TRP A 92 -3.52 -10.17 -3.22
CA TRP A 92 -4.39 -11.35 -3.07
C TRP A 92 -5.87 -10.99 -3.16
N HIS A 93 -6.53 -11.54 -4.17
CA HIS A 93 -7.98 -11.39 -4.37
C HIS A 93 -8.71 -12.57 -3.73
N SER A 94 -9.59 -12.28 -2.79
CA SER A 94 -10.47 -13.26 -2.15
C SER A 94 -11.89 -12.71 -2.03
N ASN A 95 -12.88 -13.61 -2.01
CA ASN A 95 -14.27 -13.28 -1.70
C ASN A 95 -14.44 -12.83 -0.24
N LEU A 96 -13.53 -13.27 0.63
CA LEU A 96 -13.46 -12.80 2.01
C LEU A 96 -12.34 -11.77 2.10
N ALA A 97 -12.67 -10.55 2.46
CA ALA A 97 -11.71 -9.48 2.59
C ALA A 97 -12.12 -8.47 3.66
N ILE A 98 -11.12 -7.83 4.25
CA ILE A 98 -11.28 -6.72 5.19
C ILE A 98 -10.62 -5.48 4.58
N GLU A 99 -11.46 -4.53 4.18
CA GLU A 99 -11.06 -3.30 3.49
C GLU A 99 -10.91 -2.15 4.47
N LEU A 100 -9.71 -2.00 5.01
CA LEU A 100 -9.36 -0.90 5.90
C LEU A 100 -8.33 0.02 5.24
N SER A 101 -8.35 1.29 5.65
CA SER A 101 -7.35 2.30 5.29
C SER A 101 -7.04 3.15 6.50
N ARG A 102 -5.82 3.69 6.55
CA ARG A 102 -5.53 4.83 7.42
C ARG A 102 -6.30 6.04 6.90
N ASN A 103 -6.95 6.74 7.82
CA ASN A 103 -7.78 7.89 7.54
C ASN A 103 -7.16 9.16 8.10
N VAL A 104 -7.35 10.25 7.38
CA VAL A 104 -6.86 11.57 7.77
C VAL A 104 -7.95 12.63 7.71
N GLY A 105 -7.86 13.59 8.62
CA GLY A 105 -8.70 14.79 8.62
C GLY A 105 -8.35 15.74 7.48
N THR A 106 -9.21 16.75 7.28
CA THR A 106 -8.94 17.84 6.31
C THR A 106 -7.75 18.72 6.72
N ASP A 107 -7.33 18.63 7.99
CA ASP A 107 -6.16 19.26 8.58
C ASP A 107 -4.92 18.36 8.57
N MET A 108 -4.97 17.21 7.86
CA MET A 108 -3.91 16.20 7.79
C MET A 108 -3.67 15.41 9.08
N SER A 109 -4.51 15.57 10.11
CA SER A 109 -4.42 14.79 11.35
C SER A 109 -4.70 13.30 11.11
N ASP A 110 -3.96 12.42 11.78
CA ASP A 110 -4.20 10.97 11.75
C ASP A 110 -5.46 10.65 12.59
N LEU A 111 -6.46 10.04 11.96
CA LEU A 111 -7.71 9.63 12.59
C LEU A 111 -7.81 8.11 12.78
N GLY A 112 -6.71 7.39 12.56
CA GLY A 112 -6.61 5.95 12.71
C GLY A 112 -7.18 5.18 11.51
N LEU A 113 -7.59 3.93 11.77
CA LEU A 113 -8.08 3.01 10.76
C LEU A 113 -9.60 3.11 10.60
N ALA A 114 -10.08 3.12 9.36
CA ALA A 114 -11.50 2.98 9.07
C ALA A 114 -11.73 2.22 7.76
N PRO A 115 -12.97 1.81 7.47
CA PRO A 115 -13.33 1.19 6.20
C PRO A 115 -12.95 2.04 4.99
N ARG A 116 -12.49 1.39 3.91
CA ARG A 116 -12.30 2.07 2.62
C ARG A 116 -13.63 2.60 2.09
N SER A 117 -13.58 3.66 1.30
CA SER A 117 -14.76 4.26 0.68
C SER A 117 -15.55 3.21 -0.13
N GLY A 118 -16.87 3.19 0.05
CA GLY A 118 -17.76 2.23 -0.60
C GLY A 118 -17.78 0.82 0.03
N THR A 119 -17.10 0.60 1.15
CA THR A 119 -17.06 -0.70 1.84
C THR A 119 -17.85 -0.69 3.16
N PRO A 120 -18.40 -1.84 3.61
CA PRO A 120 -19.13 -1.94 4.88
C PRO A 120 -18.27 -1.62 6.11
N SER A 121 -18.87 -1.40 7.27
CA SER A 121 -18.12 -1.23 8.52
C SER A 121 -17.28 -2.47 8.86
N LEU A 122 -16.24 -2.34 9.69
CA LEU A 122 -15.43 -3.48 10.10
C LEU A 122 -16.30 -4.58 10.74
N GLU A 123 -17.26 -4.20 11.58
CA GLU A 123 -18.20 -5.13 12.22
C GLU A 123 -19.03 -5.89 11.18
N GLN A 124 -19.49 -5.21 10.12
CA GLN A 124 -20.24 -5.83 9.04
C GLN A 124 -19.36 -6.78 8.22
N GLN A 125 -18.12 -6.38 7.90
CA GLN A 125 -17.16 -7.22 7.17
C GLN A 125 -16.81 -8.49 7.97
N VAL A 126 -16.56 -8.34 9.27
CA VAL A 126 -16.29 -9.47 10.19
C VAL A 126 -17.51 -10.36 10.34
N SER A 127 -18.71 -9.79 10.50
CA SER A 127 -19.96 -10.57 10.59
C SER A 127 -20.22 -11.37 9.31
N PHE A 128 -19.92 -10.79 8.15
CA PHE A 128 -19.98 -11.49 6.87
C PHE A 128 -19.02 -12.68 6.87
N ILE A 129 -17.75 -12.50 7.24
CA ILE A 129 -16.77 -13.60 7.32
C ILE A 129 -17.24 -14.70 8.29
N ALA A 130 -17.77 -14.33 9.46
CA ALA A 130 -18.28 -15.28 10.46
C ALA A 130 -19.48 -16.10 9.96
N SER A 131 -20.25 -15.59 9.00
CA SER A 131 -21.31 -16.35 8.34
C SER A 131 -20.80 -17.39 7.34
N GLN A 132 -19.54 -17.26 6.89
CA GLN A 132 -18.94 -18.10 5.85
C GLN A 132 -17.94 -19.12 6.42
N ALA A 133 -17.29 -18.82 7.54
CA ALA A 133 -16.24 -19.65 8.12
C ALA A 133 -16.15 -19.51 9.64
N VAL A 134 -15.78 -20.59 10.32
CA VAL A 134 -15.46 -20.61 11.76
C VAL A 134 -13.96 -20.55 12.05
N GLU A 135 -13.13 -20.79 11.03
CA GLU A 135 -11.67 -20.74 11.10
C GLU A 135 -11.13 -20.25 9.74
N VAL A 136 -10.18 -19.32 9.77
CA VAL A 136 -9.62 -18.67 8.58
C VAL A 136 -8.11 -18.50 8.66
N VAL A 137 -7.53 -18.12 7.53
CA VAL A 137 -6.17 -17.58 7.40
C VAL A 137 -6.24 -16.14 6.95
N LEU A 138 -5.38 -15.28 7.50
CA LEU A 138 -5.25 -13.90 7.03
C LEU A 138 -4.07 -13.79 6.07
N VAL A 139 -4.23 -12.93 5.07
CA VAL A 139 -3.16 -12.57 4.14
C VAL A 139 -3.07 -11.05 3.99
N ASP A 140 -1.87 -10.50 4.05
CA ASP A 140 -1.62 -9.05 3.96
C ASP A 140 -0.39 -8.76 3.08
N ASP A 141 -0.18 -7.51 2.70
CA ASP A 141 1.07 -7.09 2.06
C ASP A 141 2.20 -6.96 3.10
N VAL A 142 1.94 -6.33 4.24
CA VAL A 142 2.96 -6.05 5.26
C VAL A 142 2.50 -6.29 6.69
N ILE A 143 3.36 -6.90 7.50
CA ILE A 143 3.28 -6.90 8.97
C ILE A 143 4.34 -5.94 9.51
N PHE A 144 3.98 -4.66 9.64
CA PHE A 144 4.90 -3.63 10.14
C PHE A 144 4.94 -3.57 11.67
N SER A 145 3.94 -2.95 12.31
CA SER A 145 3.78 -2.94 13.78
C SER A 145 2.94 -4.12 14.29
N GLY A 146 2.14 -4.73 13.43
CA GLY A 146 1.18 -5.79 13.77
C GLY A 146 -0.16 -5.30 14.35
N ASP A 147 -0.33 -4.00 14.62
CA ASP A 147 -1.54 -3.47 15.29
C ASP A 147 -2.84 -3.74 14.50
N LEU A 148 -2.82 -3.50 13.19
CA LEU A 148 -3.96 -3.74 12.31
C LEU A 148 -4.40 -5.20 12.37
N ILE A 149 -3.44 -6.10 12.16
CA ILE A 149 -3.69 -7.54 12.09
C ILE A 149 -4.18 -8.06 13.45
N GLU A 150 -3.59 -7.63 14.57
CA GLU A 150 -4.05 -7.99 15.91
C GLU A 150 -5.50 -7.53 16.16
N SER A 151 -5.84 -6.29 15.75
CA SER A 151 -7.18 -5.74 15.88
C SER A 151 -8.20 -6.54 15.06
N VAL A 152 -7.83 -6.95 13.85
CA VAL A 152 -8.63 -7.82 12.99
C VAL A 152 -8.83 -9.20 13.62
N ILE A 153 -7.75 -9.84 14.09
CA ILE A 153 -7.82 -11.15 14.77
C ILE A 153 -8.75 -11.07 15.99
N THR A 154 -8.62 -10.01 16.78
CA THR A 154 -9.46 -9.78 17.96
C THR A 154 -10.94 -9.64 17.58
N SER A 155 -11.22 -8.92 16.51
CA SER A 155 -12.59 -8.72 16.02
C SER A 155 -13.20 -10.02 15.49
N LEU A 156 -12.45 -10.78 14.69
CA LEU A 156 -12.86 -12.11 14.20
C LEU A 156 -13.14 -13.08 15.35
N LYS A 157 -12.24 -13.13 16.34
CA LYS A 157 -12.40 -13.97 17.53
C LYS A 157 -13.65 -13.65 18.34
N ARG A 158 -13.99 -12.36 18.49
CA ARG A 158 -15.24 -11.94 19.15
C ARG A 158 -16.50 -12.42 18.44
N CYS A 159 -16.42 -12.63 17.12
CA CYS A 159 -17.50 -13.20 16.32
C CYS A 159 -17.41 -14.73 16.18
N GLY A 160 -16.56 -15.40 16.97
CA GLY A 160 -16.43 -16.86 16.97
C GLY A 160 -15.60 -17.42 15.82
N VAL A 161 -14.84 -16.58 15.10
CA VAL A 161 -13.95 -17.00 14.01
C VAL A 161 -12.52 -17.11 14.52
N GLY A 162 -11.95 -18.31 14.45
CA GLY A 162 -10.53 -18.55 14.73
C GLY A 162 -9.64 -18.09 13.58
N VAL A 163 -8.45 -17.58 13.90
CA VAL A 163 -7.41 -17.30 12.90
C VAL A 163 -6.26 -18.28 13.14
N ARG A 164 -6.06 -19.24 12.22
CA ARG A 164 -5.00 -20.25 12.37
C ARG A 164 -3.62 -19.66 12.05
N ALA A 165 -3.53 -18.90 10.96
CA ALA A 165 -2.26 -18.38 10.47
C ALA A 165 -2.40 -17.01 9.82
N VAL A 166 -1.28 -16.29 9.76
CA VAL A 166 -1.14 -15.04 9.00
C VAL A 166 0.03 -15.19 8.03
N TYR A 167 -0.20 -14.76 6.79
CA TYR A 167 0.84 -14.71 5.76
C TYR A 167 0.98 -13.28 5.25
N ALA A 168 2.21 -12.86 4.97
CA ALA A 168 2.45 -11.54 4.38
C ALA A 168 3.61 -11.54 3.39
N ALA A 169 3.66 -10.54 2.52
CA ALA A 169 4.84 -10.34 1.68
C ALA A 169 6.03 -9.87 2.54
N VAL A 170 5.84 -8.82 3.32
CA VAL A 170 6.91 -8.28 4.18
C VAL A 170 6.53 -8.44 5.65
N GLY A 171 7.47 -8.87 6.48
CA GLY A 171 7.35 -8.87 7.93
C GLY A 171 8.49 -8.13 8.59
N VAL A 172 8.18 -7.27 9.55
CA VAL A 172 9.16 -6.68 10.47
C VAL A 172 9.07 -7.43 11.81
N ALA A 173 10.22 -7.88 12.33
CA ALA A 173 10.28 -8.85 13.42
C ALA A 173 9.42 -8.47 14.65
N ASN A 174 9.38 -7.19 15.04
CA ASN A 174 8.55 -6.75 16.15
C ASN A 174 7.05 -6.96 15.89
N GLY A 175 6.56 -6.58 14.70
CA GLY A 175 5.18 -6.79 14.30
C GLY A 175 4.83 -8.27 14.14
N VAL A 176 5.74 -9.04 13.53
CA VAL A 176 5.58 -10.50 13.39
C VAL A 176 5.48 -11.19 14.75
N ASN A 177 6.38 -10.87 15.69
CA ASN A 177 6.37 -11.43 17.04
C ASN A 177 5.08 -11.10 17.79
N ARG A 178 4.53 -9.91 17.58
CA ARG A 178 3.25 -9.48 18.15
C ARG A 178 2.10 -10.32 17.60
N VAL A 179 1.97 -10.41 16.28
CA VAL A 179 0.90 -11.20 15.62
C VAL A 179 0.99 -12.68 16.00
N GLN A 180 2.20 -13.24 16.08
CA GLN A 180 2.46 -14.64 16.42
C GLN A 180 1.94 -15.04 17.82
N GLN A 181 1.71 -14.09 18.74
CA GLN A 181 1.08 -14.37 20.03
C GLN A 181 -0.40 -14.80 19.93
N HIS A 182 -1.04 -14.52 18.79
CA HIS A 182 -2.48 -14.71 18.61
C HIS A 182 -2.84 -15.85 17.65
N VAL A 183 -1.86 -16.40 16.93
CA VAL A 183 -2.06 -17.40 15.87
C VAL A 183 -1.04 -18.52 15.99
N GLU A 184 -1.30 -19.66 15.38
CA GLU A 184 -0.37 -20.81 15.40
C GLU A 184 0.88 -20.51 14.58
N LYS A 185 0.75 -19.74 13.49
CA LYS A 185 1.82 -19.59 12.50
C LYS A 185 1.76 -18.23 11.81
N VAL A 186 2.90 -17.55 11.76
CA VAL A 186 3.14 -16.40 10.88
C VAL A 186 4.23 -16.77 9.88
N ARG A 187 4.00 -16.49 8.59
CA ARG A 187 5.04 -16.62 7.55
C ARG A 187 5.08 -15.38 6.68
N CYS A 188 6.30 -14.93 6.38
CA CYS A 188 6.54 -13.78 5.52
C CYS A 188 7.43 -14.21 4.36
N ILE A 189 7.22 -13.64 3.18
CA ILE A 189 8.10 -13.83 2.02
C ILE A 189 9.49 -13.23 2.30
N ARG A 190 9.51 -12.02 2.87
CA ARG A 190 10.71 -11.39 3.41
C ARG A 190 10.49 -11.05 4.88
N LEU A 191 11.47 -11.42 5.71
CA LEU A 191 11.48 -11.10 7.14
C LEU A 191 12.69 -10.21 7.43
N TYR A 192 12.42 -9.01 7.91
CA TYR A 192 13.45 -8.06 8.33
C TYR A 192 13.50 -7.99 9.85
N ARG A 193 14.70 -7.92 10.42
CA ARG A 193 14.87 -7.65 11.85
C ARG A 193 14.32 -6.26 12.21
N ALA A 194 14.65 -5.28 11.39
CA ALA A 194 14.17 -3.91 11.45
C ALA A 194 14.29 -3.31 10.05
N VAL A 195 13.46 -2.31 9.76
CA VAL A 195 13.50 -1.51 8.53
C VAL A 195 13.43 -0.04 8.92
N ARG A 196 13.89 0.84 8.05
CA ARG A 196 13.62 2.27 8.19
C ARG A 196 12.14 2.54 7.92
N ASP A 197 11.64 1.99 6.82
CA ASP A 197 10.24 2.01 6.46
C ASP A 197 9.92 0.89 5.48
N GLU A 198 8.63 0.57 5.34
CA GLU A 198 8.08 -0.24 4.26
C GLU A 198 6.89 0.53 3.67
N VAL A 199 6.93 0.77 2.36
CA VAL A 199 5.91 1.57 1.67
C VAL A 199 5.50 0.91 0.37
N CYS A 200 4.21 0.89 0.08
CA CYS A 200 3.71 0.43 -1.22
C CYS A 200 4.03 1.45 -2.32
N GLU A 201 4.48 0.98 -3.49
CA GLU A 201 4.82 1.83 -4.64
C GLU A 201 3.69 2.82 -4.99
N ARG A 202 2.43 2.36 -4.98
CA ARG A 202 1.22 3.18 -5.21
C ARG A 202 1.15 4.46 -4.40
N ASP A 203 1.71 4.49 -3.19
CA ASP A 203 1.59 5.65 -2.30
C ASP A 203 2.40 6.86 -2.82
N PHE A 204 3.34 6.63 -3.73
CA PHE A 204 4.12 7.68 -4.39
C PHE A 204 3.54 8.14 -5.74
N TYR A 205 2.44 7.52 -6.20
CA TYR A 205 1.84 7.82 -7.50
C TYR A 205 0.41 8.35 -7.35
N PRO A 206 0.21 9.68 -7.27
CA PRO A 206 -1.12 10.28 -7.23
C PRO A 206 -2.05 9.75 -8.33
N GLY A 207 -3.26 9.35 -7.93
CA GLY A 207 -4.30 8.89 -8.84
C GLY A 207 -4.30 7.38 -9.10
N VAL A 208 -3.28 6.64 -8.69
CA VAL A 208 -3.26 5.16 -8.71
C VAL A 208 -4.29 4.62 -7.70
N PRO A 209 -4.95 3.47 -7.96
CA PRO A 209 -5.85 2.85 -6.99
C PRO A 209 -5.18 2.69 -5.63
N PHE A 210 -5.96 2.87 -4.56
CA PHE A 210 -5.52 2.76 -3.16
C PHE A 210 -4.36 3.67 -2.70
N SER A 211 -3.81 4.52 -3.57
CA SER A 211 -2.70 5.43 -3.28
C SER A 211 -2.91 6.33 -2.05
N GLY A 212 -2.02 6.21 -1.09
CA GLY A 212 -1.92 7.03 0.11
C GLY A 212 -3.08 6.86 1.09
N ARG A 213 -3.14 7.76 2.08
CA ARG A 213 -4.18 7.74 3.13
C ARG A 213 -5.53 8.20 2.58
N SER A 214 -6.62 7.79 3.21
CA SER A 214 -7.97 8.18 2.78
C SER A 214 -8.46 9.42 3.53
N LEU A 215 -9.04 10.39 2.81
CA LEU A 215 -9.62 11.59 3.42
C LEU A 215 -10.98 11.27 4.06
N VAL A 216 -11.16 11.60 5.33
CA VAL A 216 -12.48 11.46 5.99
C VAL A 216 -13.53 12.35 5.31
N GLY A 217 -14.70 11.78 5.04
CA GLY A 217 -15.78 12.45 4.31
C GLY A 217 -15.51 12.62 2.81
N GLY A 218 -14.33 12.24 2.32
CA GLY A 218 -14.00 12.20 0.90
C GLY A 218 -14.51 10.93 0.24
N ASP A 219 -15.26 11.07 -0.85
CA ASP A 219 -15.67 9.95 -1.70
C ASP A 219 -14.49 9.44 -2.54
N ASN A 220 -13.81 8.41 -2.02
CA ASN A 220 -12.61 7.78 -2.57
C ASN A 220 -11.49 8.78 -2.93
N VAL A 221 -11.17 9.67 -1.98
CA VAL A 221 -10.11 10.68 -2.10
C VAL A 221 -8.87 10.23 -1.34
N GLY A 222 -7.74 10.11 -2.04
CA GLY A 222 -6.43 9.76 -1.51
C GLY A 222 -5.52 10.96 -1.26
N LEU A 223 -4.66 10.82 -0.27
CA LEU A 223 -3.54 11.71 0.05
C LEU A 223 -2.23 10.93 -0.14
N PRO A 224 -1.66 10.92 -1.36
CA PRO A 224 -0.40 10.24 -1.66
C PRO A 224 0.75 10.84 -0.85
N TYR A 225 1.81 10.08 -0.63
CA TYR A 225 2.94 10.44 0.25
C TYR A 225 3.92 11.39 -0.45
N VAL A 226 3.39 12.46 -1.06
CA VAL A 226 4.13 13.45 -1.84
C VAL A 226 3.51 14.83 -1.63
N LEU A 227 4.33 15.88 -1.62
CA LEU A 227 3.81 17.26 -1.64
C LEU A 227 3.16 17.60 -2.99
N PRO A 228 2.16 18.51 -3.02
CA PRO A 228 1.53 19.20 -1.88
C PRO A 228 0.32 18.43 -1.29
N PHE A 229 0.20 17.13 -1.58
CA PHE A 229 -1.01 16.35 -1.29
C PHE A 229 -0.96 15.64 0.07
N GLY A 230 0.20 15.12 0.46
CA GLY A 230 0.42 14.37 1.69
C GLY A 230 1.61 14.84 2.51
N ASN A 231 1.99 14.03 3.50
CA ASN A 231 3.16 14.26 4.34
C ASN A 231 4.23 13.16 4.13
N PRO A 232 5.16 13.33 3.17
CA PRO A 232 6.20 12.33 2.89
C PRO A 232 7.13 12.05 4.09
N VAL A 233 7.34 13.03 4.97
CA VAL A 233 8.23 12.87 6.14
C VAL A 233 7.60 11.92 7.15
N GLU A 234 6.36 12.19 7.55
CA GLU A 234 5.68 11.40 8.57
C GLU A 234 5.16 10.06 8.06
N TRP A 235 4.81 9.97 6.78
CA TRP A 235 4.09 8.80 6.25
C TRP A 235 4.97 7.85 5.45
N ALA A 236 6.16 8.29 5.05
CA ALA A 236 7.11 7.52 4.27
C ALA A 236 8.57 7.76 4.72
N SER A 237 8.78 8.32 5.91
CA SER A 237 10.11 8.52 6.49
C SER A 237 11.14 9.23 5.57
N ILE A 238 10.66 10.04 4.61
CA ILE A 238 11.50 10.79 3.68
C ILE A 238 12.24 11.88 4.47
N PRO A 239 13.58 11.98 4.36
CA PRO A 239 14.34 13.04 5.00
C PRO A 239 13.84 14.43 4.62
N GLN A 240 13.71 15.32 5.61
CA GLN A 240 13.12 16.66 5.44
C GLN A 240 13.81 17.50 4.36
N ASP A 241 15.13 17.36 4.21
CA ASP A 241 15.97 18.02 3.21
C ASP A 241 15.80 17.47 1.78
N CYS A 242 15.22 16.27 1.64
CA CYS A 242 14.97 15.63 0.36
C CYS A 242 13.52 15.80 -0.14
N VAL A 243 12.60 16.25 0.72
CA VAL A 243 11.14 16.23 0.48
C VAL A 243 10.72 16.90 -0.83
N ASP A 244 11.25 18.09 -1.11
CA ASP A 244 10.86 18.88 -2.27
C ASP A 244 11.29 18.21 -3.58
N ASP A 245 12.53 17.74 -3.64
CA ASP A 245 13.07 17.03 -4.80
C ASP A 245 12.39 15.67 -4.99
N PHE A 246 12.14 14.95 -3.88
CA PHE A 246 11.44 13.67 -3.89
C PHE A 246 10.02 13.83 -4.42
N SER A 247 9.28 14.84 -3.92
CA SER A 247 7.91 15.09 -4.37
C SER A 247 7.89 15.48 -5.85
N ARG A 248 8.77 16.38 -6.30
CA ARG A 248 8.90 16.71 -7.74
C ARG A 248 9.22 15.49 -8.60
N PHE A 249 10.09 14.61 -8.11
CA PHE A 249 10.44 13.36 -8.78
C PHE A 249 9.21 12.46 -8.95
N CYS A 250 8.47 12.19 -7.87
CA CYS A 250 7.27 11.35 -7.91
C CYS A 250 6.15 11.93 -8.78
N ILE A 251 5.96 13.26 -8.77
CA ILE A 251 5.01 13.93 -9.67
C ILE A 251 5.43 13.73 -11.13
N ARG A 252 6.72 13.86 -11.44
CA ARG A 252 7.24 13.58 -12.79
C ARG A 252 6.97 12.13 -13.20
N GLN A 253 7.30 11.17 -12.34
CA GLN A 253 7.05 9.74 -12.59
C GLN A 253 5.56 9.47 -12.88
N THR A 254 4.67 10.07 -12.10
CA THR A 254 3.22 9.96 -12.26
C THR A 254 2.76 10.54 -13.59
N ARG A 255 3.30 11.69 -13.98
CA ARG A 255 3.01 12.30 -15.30
C ARG A 255 3.52 11.42 -16.44
N THR A 256 4.71 10.82 -16.32
CA THR A 256 5.24 9.87 -17.32
C THR A 256 4.30 8.68 -17.45
N LEU A 257 3.90 8.06 -16.35
CA LEU A 257 2.98 6.93 -16.29
C LEU A 257 1.63 7.21 -16.97
N PHE A 258 0.90 8.24 -16.52
CA PHE A 258 -0.43 8.54 -17.07
C PHE A 258 -0.38 9.12 -18.49
N ARG A 259 0.71 9.77 -18.89
CA ARG A 259 0.91 10.17 -20.29
C ARG A 259 1.08 8.95 -21.18
N GLU A 260 1.84 7.96 -20.73
CA GLU A 260 2.06 6.74 -21.50
C GLU A 260 0.79 5.90 -21.62
N ILE A 261 0.05 5.71 -20.51
CA ILE A 261 -1.28 5.09 -20.53
C ILE A 261 -2.17 5.78 -21.56
N GLY A 262 -2.22 7.11 -21.55
CA GLY A 262 -3.04 7.85 -22.50
C GLY A 262 -2.55 7.72 -23.95
N ARG A 263 -1.24 7.66 -24.17
CA ARG A 263 -0.63 7.45 -25.49
C ARG A 263 -1.02 6.09 -26.07
N VAL A 264 -0.80 5.00 -25.32
CA VAL A 264 -1.12 3.64 -25.80
C VAL A 264 -2.62 3.41 -25.95
N SER A 265 -3.43 4.12 -25.17
CA SER A 265 -4.90 4.07 -25.25
C SER A 265 -5.49 4.97 -26.33
N GLU A 266 -4.68 5.79 -27.00
CA GLU A 266 -5.12 6.81 -27.96
C GLU A 266 -6.17 7.77 -27.37
N ARG A 267 -6.12 7.98 -26.05
CA ARG A 267 -7.09 8.77 -25.29
C ARG A 267 -6.42 9.41 -24.08
N GLU A 268 -6.69 10.67 -23.83
CA GLU A 268 -6.20 11.34 -22.62
C GLU A 268 -6.85 10.81 -21.34
N VAL A 269 -6.05 10.59 -20.31
CA VAL A 269 -6.53 10.34 -18.95
C VAL A 269 -6.96 11.67 -18.32
N ARG A 270 -8.24 11.81 -18.01
CA ARG A 270 -8.80 13.00 -17.35
C ARG A 270 -8.90 12.82 -15.83
N CYS A 271 -9.04 13.91 -15.08
CA CYS A 271 -9.19 13.82 -13.63
C CYS A 271 -10.42 13.01 -13.19
N CYS A 272 -11.48 13.01 -14.01
CA CYS A 272 -12.68 12.20 -13.77
C CYS A 272 -12.50 10.71 -14.11
N ASP A 273 -11.46 10.34 -14.85
CA ASP A 273 -11.18 8.94 -15.22
C ASP A 273 -10.39 8.20 -14.11
N LEU A 274 -9.88 8.92 -13.11
CA LEU A 274 -9.00 8.36 -12.09
C LEU A 274 -9.73 7.35 -11.20
N PRO A 275 -9.11 6.19 -10.93
CA PRO A 275 -9.66 5.20 -10.00
C PRO A 275 -9.69 5.68 -8.56
N ARG A 276 -8.84 6.64 -8.21
CA ARG A 276 -8.77 7.28 -6.91
C ARG A 276 -8.60 8.77 -7.10
N LYS A 277 -9.50 9.57 -6.52
CA LYS A 277 -9.42 11.03 -6.58
C LYS A 277 -8.22 11.48 -5.74
N VAL A 278 -7.56 12.56 -6.15
CA VAL A 278 -6.41 13.11 -5.43
C VAL A 278 -6.85 14.35 -4.67
N HIS A 279 -6.51 14.44 -3.38
CA HIS A 279 -6.78 15.62 -2.58
C HIS A 279 -6.23 16.89 -3.26
N LYS A 280 -6.98 18.01 -3.21
CA LYS A 280 -6.71 19.29 -3.90
C LYS A 280 -6.80 19.26 -5.44
N ILE A 281 -7.06 18.13 -6.08
CA ILE A 281 -7.35 18.06 -7.51
C ILE A 281 -8.84 17.84 -7.73
N SER A 282 -9.51 18.73 -8.44
CA SER A 282 -10.93 18.59 -8.74
C SER A 282 -11.18 17.51 -9.79
N SER A 283 -12.21 16.69 -9.55
CA SER A 283 -12.73 15.70 -10.51
C SER A 283 -13.37 16.43 -11.69
N SER A 284 -12.58 16.75 -12.70
CA SER A 284 -12.96 17.54 -13.87
C SER A 284 -12.59 16.85 -15.18
N ASN A 285 -13.07 17.39 -16.30
CA ASN A 285 -12.70 16.93 -17.65
C ASN A 285 -11.29 17.38 -18.09
N LYS A 286 -10.52 18.03 -17.22
CA LYS A 286 -9.15 18.43 -17.52
C LYS A 286 -8.26 17.20 -17.60
N ARG A 287 -7.26 17.25 -18.48
CA ARG A 287 -6.22 16.23 -18.59
C ARG A 287 -5.43 16.16 -17.28
N PHE A 288 -5.30 14.95 -16.72
CA PHE A 288 -4.75 14.77 -15.38
C PHE A 288 -3.28 15.23 -15.27
N VAL A 289 -2.46 14.93 -16.27
CA VAL A 289 -1.03 15.28 -16.28
C VAL A 289 -0.76 16.79 -16.36
N ASP A 290 -1.78 17.61 -16.67
CA ASP A 290 -1.67 19.06 -16.76
C ASP A 290 -2.06 19.76 -15.45
N VAL A 291 -2.79 19.07 -14.57
CA VAL A 291 -3.17 19.58 -13.23
C VAL A 291 -2.25 19.04 -12.12
N LEU A 292 -1.43 18.04 -12.43
CA LEU A 292 -0.31 17.59 -11.60
C LEU A 292 0.85 18.59 -11.71
N SER A 293 0.78 19.66 -10.94
CA SER A 293 1.78 20.74 -10.89
C SER A 293 2.17 21.08 -9.46
#